data_AF-A0A4Y7T1V2-F1
#
_entry.id   AF-A0A4Y7T1V2-F1
#
_cell.length_a   1.000
_cell.length_b   1.000
_cell.length_c   1.000
_cell.angle_alpha   90.00
_cell.angle_beta   90.00
_cell.angle_gamma   90.00
#
_symmetry.space_group_name_H-M   'P 1'
#
loop_
_entity.id
_entity.type
_entity.pdbx_description
1 polymer ?
#
loop_
_entity_poly.entity_id
_entity_poly.type
_entity_poly.pdbx_seq_one_letter_code
_entity_poly.pdbx_strand_id
1 'polypeptide(L)'
;MPNNQPYTDPTATMILQIIEKASQLFTPRNRSAAGTYLAHAMDRDLFCIMLDSFETEPISPEADLDFLSSHQSAMAAMRSMSDLATVMACLDAAMPPPGCSPPDNPVLAFVNQYMEVILERWGEILRWITFFIKYVPQSLPTWDKVMHSCAQVIEFSLKNADDNPCKGEIVTLPSTIDCILLLLCLRNPSTGQPSYLRDHGNMCSICTLVCASALSEIGNASVALRLASLDSSTTIEVTKSFLERIQGVLPRTVNANTVGVAAKELTQFLTSIWTLAPKQSRRAISEATRVVSQVANGAIQGPHSLVQPYDVLRVLDRAPLPTIKKDGSHDRRGACRWAYTHHPPILASYKSIDSEKP
;
A
#
# COMPACT_ATOMS: atom_id res chain seq x y z
N MET A 1 -39.89 -3.18 34.15
CA MET A 1 -38.62 -3.65 33.54
C MET A 1 -37.79 -2.41 33.25
N PRO A 2 -36.58 -2.27 33.80
CA PRO A 2 -35.76 -1.08 33.53
C PRO A 2 -35.27 -1.14 32.07
N ASN A 3 -35.42 -0.02 31.37
CA ASN A 3 -34.88 0.19 30.02
C ASN A 3 -33.36 0.16 30.10
N ASN A 4 -32.74 -0.95 29.67
CA ASN A 4 -31.30 -0.99 29.40
C ASN A 4 -31.03 -0.24 28.08
N GLN A 5 -31.08 1.09 28.12
CA GLN A 5 -30.44 1.85 27.05
C GLN A 5 -28.92 1.76 27.24
N PRO A 6 -28.16 1.27 26.25
CA PRO A 6 -26.72 1.20 26.35
C PRO A 6 -26.17 2.61 26.53
N TYR A 7 -25.39 2.81 27.59
CA TYR A 7 -24.67 4.05 27.84
C TYR A 7 -23.63 4.22 26.72
N THR A 8 -23.92 5.06 25.73
CA THR A 8 -22.97 5.40 24.68
C THR A 8 -21.95 6.38 25.23
N ASP A 9 -20.67 6.00 25.22
CA ASP A 9 -19.56 6.87 25.61
C ASP A 9 -19.61 8.18 24.78
N PRO A 10 -19.71 9.35 25.42
CA PRO A 10 -19.76 10.63 24.73
C PRO A 10 -18.51 10.87 23.86
N THR A 11 -17.36 10.32 24.24
CA THR A 11 -16.10 10.45 23.50
C THR A 11 -16.15 9.69 22.19
N ALA A 12 -16.62 8.43 22.23
CA ALA A 12 -16.82 7.63 21.02
C ALA A 12 -17.83 8.29 20.07
N THR A 13 -18.88 8.91 20.60
CA THR A 13 -19.87 9.64 19.81
C THR A 13 -19.24 10.86 19.12
N MET A 14 -18.37 11.60 19.81
CA MET A 14 -17.66 12.75 19.26
C MET A 14 -16.71 12.36 18.12
N ILE A 15 -15.92 11.29 18.29
CA ILE A 15 -15.01 10.77 17.25
C ILE A 15 -15.81 10.43 15.99
N LEU A 16 -16.92 9.70 16.12
CA LEU A 16 -17.77 9.34 14.99
C LEU A 16 -18.32 10.57 14.26
N GLN A 17 -18.77 11.59 15.00
CA GLN A 17 -19.28 12.83 14.39
C GLN A 17 -18.20 13.59 13.62
N ILE A 18 -16.97 13.64 14.14
CA ILE A 18 -15.84 14.28 13.47
C ILE A 18 -15.53 13.54 12.17
N ILE A 19 -15.39 12.21 12.22
CA ILE A 19 -15.04 11.41 11.05
C ILE A 19 -16.16 11.43 10.00
N GLU A 20 -17.42 11.34 10.42
CA GLU A 20 -18.57 11.45 9.52
C GLU A 20 -18.59 12.80 8.81
N LYS A 21 -18.37 13.90 9.55
CA LYS A 21 -18.30 15.24 8.95
C LYS A 21 -17.12 15.38 7.99
N ALA A 22 -15.95 14.83 8.34
CA ALA A 22 -14.81 14.80 7.42
C ALA A 22 -15.12 14.03 6.13
N SER A 23 -15.76 12.86 6.26
CA SER A 23 -16.20 12.05 5.12
C SER A 23 -17.19 12.79 4.22
N GLN A 24 -18.15 13.51 4.80
CA GLN A 24 -19.09 14.35 4.04
C GLN A 24 -18.39 15.50 3.31
N LEU A 25 -17.32 16.07 3.88
CA LEU A 25 -16.50 17.10 3.24
C LEU A 25 -15.58 16.53 2.14
N PHE A 26 -15.26 15.23 2.19
CA PHE A 26 -14.34 14.55 1.28
C PHE A 26 -14.97 14.30 -0.10
N THR A 27 -15.19 15.39 -0.83
CA THR A 27 -15.72 15.38 -2.20
C THR A 27 -14.63 15.65 -3.22
N PRO A 28 -14.76 15.24 -4.51
CA PRO A 28 -13.76 15.51 -5.54
C PRO A 28 -13.38 17.00 -5.69
N ARG A 29 -14.28 17.91 -5.33
CA ARG A 29 -14.07 19.37 -5.41
C ARG A 29 -13.45 19.97 -4.15
N ASN A 30 -13.50 19.28 -3.01
CA ASN A 30 -13.13 19.85 -1.72
C ASN A 30 -12.28 18.91 -0.85
N ARG A 31 -11.46 18.06 -1.49
CA ARG A 31 -10.70 17.02 -0.78
C ARG A 31 -9.76 17.58 0.30
N SER A 32 -9.21 18.78 0.09
CA SER A 32 -8.32 19.43 1.06
C SER A 32 -9.06 19.92 2.31
N ALA A 33 -10.32 20.36 2.21
CA ALA A 33 -11.07 20.88 3.35
C ALA A 33 -11.37 19.81 4.39
N ALA A 34 -11.52 18.55 3.99
CA ALA A 34 -11.70 17.44 4.92
C ALA A 34 -10.46 17.23 5.80
N GLY A 35 -9.26 17.24 5.21
CA GLY A 35 -8.01 17.14 5.99
C GLY A 35 -7.74 18.37 6.85
N THR A 36 -8.03 19.58 6.36
CA THR A 36 -7.96 20.80 7.20
C THR A 36 -8.94 20.75 8.37
N TYR A 37 -10.18 20.28 8.14
CA TYR A 37 -11.16 20.11 9.22
C TYR A 37 -10.66 19.10 10.26
N LEU A 38 -10.16 17.93 9.84
CA LEU A 38 -9.59 16.94 10.75
C LEU A 38 -8.43 17.50 11.56
N ALA A 39 -7.52 18.24 10.92
CA ALA A 39 -6.36 18.85 11.57
C ALA A 39 -6.75 19.84 12.69
N HIS A 40 -7.95 20.41 12.63
CA HIS A 40 -8.47 21.31 13.66
C HIS A 40 -9.40 20.64 14.67
N ALA A 41 -10.17 19.63 14.25
CA ALA A 41 -11.27 19.08 15.04
C ALA A 41 -10.90 17.83 15.82
N MET A 42 -9.91 17.06 15.33
CA MET A 42 -9.42 15.87 16.01
C MET A 42 -8.16 16.27 16.77
N ASP A 43 -8.07 15.94 18.06
CA ASP A 43 -6.83 16.09 18.80
C ASP A 43 -6.15 14.73 18.98
N ARG A 44 -4.91 14.76 19.48
CA ARG A 44 -4.09 13.55 19.66
C ARG A 44 -4.80 12.53 20.55
N ASP A 45 -5.49 12.96 21.60
CA ASP A 45 -6.12 12.08 22.56
C ASP A 45 -7.32 11.35 21.92
N LEU A 46 -8.16 12.07 21.17
CA LEU A 46 -9.26 11.48 20.41
C LEU A 46 -8.75 10.46 19.38
N PHE A 47 -7.61 10.74 18.75
CA PHE A 47 -6.99 9.80 17.82
C PHE A 47 -6.43 8.56 18.50
N CYS A 48 -5.77 8.71 19.65
CA CYS A 48 -5.34 7.58 20.46
C CYS A 48 -6.55 6.70 20.85
N ILE A 49 -7.63 7.30 21.35
CA ILE A 49 -8.87 6.58 21.71
C ILE A 49 -9.46 5.82 20.52
N MET A 50 -9.43 6.40 19.32
CA MET A 50 -9.85 5.70 18.10
C MET A 50 -9.00 4.45 17.84
N LEU A 51 -7.68 4.54 18.06
CA LEU A 51 -6.73 3.45 17.86
C LEU A 51 -6.75 2.40 18.98
N ASP A 52 -7.20 2.74 20.19
CA ASP A 52 -7.27 1.80 21.32
C ASP A 52 -8.17 0.59 21.04
N SER A 53 -9.08 0.71 20.07
CA SER A 53 -9.87 -0.42 19.56
C SER A 53 -9.01 -1.55 18.95
N PHE A 54 -7.77 -1.27 18.54
CA PHE A 54 -6.82 -2.26 18.03
C PHE A 54 -6.04 -3.01 19.12
N GLU A 55 -6.03 -2.52 20.37
CA GLU A 55 -5.32 -3.17 21.48
C GLU A 55 -5.91 -4.55 21.82
N THR A 56 -7.17 -4.78 21.47
CA THR A 56 -7.80 -6.08 21.68
C THR A 56 -7.07 -7.18 20.90
N GLU A 57 -6.78 -8.30 21.58
CA GLU A 57 -6.13 -9.46 20.96
C GLU A 57 -6.99 -9.98 19.80
N PRO A 58 -6.41 -10.12 18.58
CA PRO A 58 -7.08 -10.71 17.45
C PRO A 58 -7.28 -12.16 17.77
N ILE A 59 -8.47 -12.62 17.46
CA ILE A 59 -8.92 -13.87 18.02
C ILE A 59 -8.28 -15.04 17.28
N SER A 60 -8.09 -16.14 18.02
CA SER A 60 -7.49 -17.39 17.58
C SER A 60 -7.90 -17.75 16.14
N PRO A 61 -6.96 -18.22 15.30
CA PRO A 61 -7.21 -18.61 13.91
C PRO A 61 -8.21 -19.76 13.73
N GLU A 62 -8.67 -20.38 14.81
CA GLU A 62 -9.72 -21.41 14.86
C GLU A 62 -11.15 -20.83 14.93
N ALA A 63 -11.27 -19.51 14.91
CA ALA A 63 -12.54 -18.79 14.92
C ALA A 63 -13.37 -19.05 13.64
N ASP A 64 -14.48 -19.77 13.79
CA ASP A 64 -15.43 -20.05 12.71
C ASP A 64 -16.11 -18.79 12.14
N LEU A 65 -16.74 -18.88 10.98
CA LEU A 65 -17.45 -17.76 10.33
C LEU A 65 -18.47 -17.01 11.23
N ASP A 66 -19.16 -17.74 12.10
CA ASP A 66 -20.11 -17.17 13.07
C ASP A 66 -19.43 -16.23 14.08
N PHE A 67 -18.14 -16.42 14.28
CA PHE A 67 -17.29 -15.67 15.20
C PHE A 67 -17.22 -14.17 14.85
N LEU A 68 -17.05 -13.82 13.57
CA LEU A 68 -16.94 -12.41 13.15
C LEU A 68 -18.21 -11.62 13.44
N SER A 69 -19.37 -12.27 13.31
CA SER A 69 -20.69 -11.70 13.61
C SER A 69 -21.00 -11.62 15.11
N SER A 70 -20.38 -12.47 15.94
CA SER A 70 -20.64 -12.51 17.39
C SER A 70 -19.61 -11.74 18.21
N HIS A 71 -18.44 -11.39 17.64
CA HIS A 71 -17.35 -10.77 18.38
C HIS A 71 -17.31 -9.25 18.25
N GLN A 72 -17.70 -8.60 19.35
CA GLN A 72 -17.69 -7.15 19.49
C GLN A 72 -16.32 -6.52 19.18
N SER A 73 -15.21 -7.20 19.51
CA SER A 73 -13.85 -6.73 19.22
C SER A 73 -13.55 -6.69 17.71
N ALA A 74 -13.89 -7.74 16.94
CA ALA A 74 -13.68 -7.74 15.50
C ALA A 74 -14.53 -6.67 14.79
N MET A 75 -15.78 -6.49 15.24
CA MET A 75 -16.64 -5.42 14.73
C MET A 75 -16.11 -4.01 15.08
N ALA A 76 -15.55 -3.82 16.28
CA ALA A 76 -14.90 -2.57 16.68
C ALA A 76 -13.65 -2.31 15.83
N ALA A 77 -12.75 -3.29 15.69
CA ALA A 77 -11.55 -3.16 14.88
C ALA A 77 -11.86 -2.89 13.39
N MET A 78 -12.90 -3.51 12.82
CA MET A 78 -13.33 -3.20 11.45
C MET A 78 -13.81 -1.75 11.30
N ARG A 79 -14.54 -1.21 12.30
CA ARG A 79 -14.94 0.20 12.31
C ARG A 79 -13.73 1.12 12.42
N SER A 80 -12.86 0.88 13.40
CA SER A 80 -11.62 1.66 13.56
C SER A 80 -10.72 1.59 12.33
N MET A 81 -10.68 0.47 11.60
CA MET A 81 -9.95 0.36 10.33
C MET A 81 -10.57 1.24 9.25
N SER A 82 -11.90 1.27 9.13
CA SER A 82 -12.61 2.16 8.20
C SER A 82 -12.41 3.64 8.55
N ASP A 83 -12.43 3.95 9.84
CA ASP A 83 -12.25 5.29 10.38
C ASP A 83 -10.82 5.78 10.13
N LEU A 84 -9.82 4.95 10.45
CA LEU A 84 -8.40 5.22 10.18
C LEU A 84 -8.15 5.43 8.68
N ALA A 85 -8.71 4.57 7.83
CA ALA A 85 -8.60 4.70 6.37
C ALA A 85 -9.18 6.04 5.87
N THR A 86 -10.33 6.46 6.44
CA THR A 86 -10.97 7.74 6.10
C THR A 86 -10.11 8.92 6.52
N VAL A 87 -9.59 8.90 7.76
CA VAL A 87 -8.68 9.91 8.27
C VAL A 87 -7.45 10.02 7.37
N MET A 88 -6.79 8.91 7.09
CA MET A 88 -5.60 8.86 6.23
C MET A 88 -5.88 9.37 4.82
N ALA A 89 -7.02 9.02 4.21
CA ALA A 89 -7.40 9.53 2.89
C ALA A 89 -7.63 11.05 2.88
N CYS A 90 -8.27 11.58 3.93
CA CYS A 90 -8.50 13.01 4.08
C CYS A 90 -7.18 13.78 4.29
N LEU A 91 -6.27 13.23 5.10
CA LEU A 91 -4.94 13.81 5.32
C LEU A 91 -4.10 13.76 4.04
N ASP A 92 -4.04 12.62 3.34
CA ASP A 92 -3.33 12.48 2.06
C ASP A 92 -3.76 13.55 1.04
N ALA A 93 -5.06 13.82 0.95
CA ALA A 93 -5.58 14.80 0.01
C ALA A 93 -5.38 16.27 0.43
N ALA A 94 -5.10 16.53 1.71
CA ALA A 94 -4.80 17.87 2.22
C ALA A 94 -3.29 18.15 2.30
N MET A 95 -2.45 17.12 2.15
CA MET A 95 -1.00 17.27 2.13
C MET A 95 -0.57 18.06 0.88
N PRO A 96 0.23 19.12 1.05
CA PRO A 96 0.80 19.84 -0.08
C PRO A 96 1.77 18.95 -0.86
N PRO A 97 2.00 19.22 -2.16
CA PRO A 97 3.04 18.56 -2.92
C PRO A 97 4.42 18.73 -2.26
N PRO A 98 5.33 17.75 -2.41
CA PRO A 98 6.70 17.87 -1.92
C PRO A 98 7.34 19.19 -2.38
N GLY A 99 8.00 19.89 -1.45
CA GLY A 99 8.67 21.17 -1.71
C GLY A 99 7.76 22.40 -1.85
N CYS A 100 6.43 22.27 -1.71
CA CYS A 100 5.47 23.37 -1.80
C CYS A 100 4.80 23.74 -0.47
N SER A 101 5.27 23.19 0.65
CA SER A 101 4.66 23.39 1.97
C SER A 101 5.07 24.72 2.59
N PRO A 102 4.12 25.60 2.98
CA PRO A 102 4.45 26.70 3.87
C PRO A 102 4.92 26.15 5.22
N PRO A 103 5.89 26.80 5.90
CA PRO A 103 6.48 26.33 7.15
C PRO A 103 5.45 26.14 8.28
N ASP A 104 4.34 26.89 8.24
CA ASP A 104 3.28 26.85 9.26
C ASP A 104 2.02 26.10 8.78
N ASN A 105 2.16 25.06 7.95
CA ASN A 105 1.00 24.29 7.51
C ASN A 105 0.43 23.44 8.67
N PRO A 106 -0.78 23.74 9.18
CA PRO A 106 -1.35 23.01 10.31
C PRO A 106 -1.60 21.53 9.99
N VAL A 107 -1.90 21.20 8.73
CA VAL A 107 -2.08 19.81 8.28
C VAL A 107 -0.77 19.03 8.35
N LEU A 108 0.36 19.66 8.00
CA LEU A 108 1.66 18.98 8.05
C LEU A 108 2.10 18.71 9.49
N ALA A 109 1.94 19.71 10.38
CA ALA A 109 2.23 19.54 11.80
C ALA A 109 1.38 18.43 12.41
N PHE A 110 0.08 18.43 12.07
CA PHE A 110 -0.85 17.39 12.44
C PHE A 110 -0.43 16.02 11.93
N VAL A 111 -0.15 15.86 10.63
CA VAL A 111 0.28 14.59 10.06
C VAL A 111 1.51 14.05 10.78
N ASN A 112 2.51 14.88 11.06
CA ASN A 112 3.72 14.44 11.76
C ASN A 112 3.42 13.90 13.16
N GLN A 113 2.61 14.61 13.95
CA GLN A 113 2.23 14.17 15.29
C GLN A 113 1.45 12.83 15.28
N TYR A 114 0.58 12.65 14.29
CA TYR A 114 -0.27 11.47 14.20
C TYR A 114 0.48 10.26 13.65
N MET A 115 1.46 10.50 12.78
CA MET A 115 2.32 9.44 12.26
C MET A 115 3.16 8.79 13.35
N GLU A 116 3.59 9.54 14.38
CA GLU A 116 4.25 8.97 15.56
C GLU A 116 3.34 7.98 16.28
N VAL A 117 2.08 8.37 16.54
CA VAL A 117 1.09 7.50 17.17
C VAL A 117 0.78 6.27 16.29
N ILE A 118 0.66 6.45 14.97
CA ILE A 118 0.45 5.33 14.03
C ILE A 118 1.63 4.36 14.08
N LEU A 119 2.86 4.87 14.09
CA LEU A 119 4.08 4.06 14.17
C LEU A 119 4.10 3.24 15.47
N GLU A 120 3.79 3.87 16.61
CA GLU A 120 3.71 3.21 17.93
C GLU A 120 2.66 2.08 17.95
N ARG A 121 1.54 2.25 17.24
CA ARG A 121 0.43 1.28 17.17
C ARG A 121 0.49 0.38 15.93
N TRP A 122 1.56 0.46 15.14
CA TRP A 122 1.58 -0.15 13.82
C TRP A 122 1.55 -1.68 13.88
N GLY A 123 2.17 -2.26 14.91
CA GLY A 123 2.14 -3.70 15.15
C GLY A 123 0.71 -4.23 15.29
N GLU A 124 -0.12 -3.57 16.11
CA GLU A 124 -1.52 -3.90 16.35
C GLU A 124 -2.37 -3.68 15.11
N ILE A 125 -2.17 -2.57 14.40
CA ILE A 125 -2.84 -2.26 13.13
C ILE A 125 -2.56 -3.37 12.11
N LEU A 126 -1.29 -3.74 11.90
CA LEU A 126 -0.90 -4.81 10.98
C LEU A 126 -1.45 -6.17 11.39
N ARG A 127 -1.51 -6.44 12.70
CA ARG A 127 -2.07 -7.68 13.24
C ARG A 127 -3.54 -7.82 12.83
N TRP A 128 -4.32 -6.75 12.96
CA TRP A 128 -5.73 -6.71 12.52
C TRP A 128 -5.87 -6.75 11.00
N ILE A 129 -5.04 -6.03 10.24
CA ILE A 129 -5.04 -6.12 8.77
C ILE A 129 -4.78 -7.56 8.32
N THR A 130 -3.76 -8.21 8.88
CA THR A 130 -3.43 -9.61 8.58
C THR A 130 -4.59 -10.54 8.92
N PHE A 131 -5.22 -10.33 10.07
CA PHE A 131 -6.41 -11.08 10.47
C PHE A 131 -7.53 -10.90 9.44
N PHE A 132 -7.84 -9.66 9.04
CA PHE A 132 -8.92 -9.41 8.09
C PHE A 132 -8.65 -10.05 6.73
N ILE A 133 -7.41 -9.95 6.22
CA ILE A 133 -7.03 -10.55 4.93
C ILE A 133 -7.21 -12.07 4.95
N LYS A 134 -6.88 -12.73 6.07
CA LYS A 134 -6.90 -14.19 6.18
C LYS A 134 -8.29 -14.75 6.49
N TYR A 135 -9.06 -14.06 7.33
CA TYR A 135 -10.24 -14.65 7.96
C TYR A 135 -11.57 -14.01 7.56
N VAL A 136 -11.60 -12.78 7.00
CA VAL A 136 -12.87 -12.17 6.55
C VAL A 136 -13.25 -12.77 5.20
N PRO A 137 -14.37 -13.51 5.10
CA PRO A 137 -14.66 -14.22 3.86
C PRO A 137 -15.21 -13.29 2.78
N GLN A 138 -14.82 -13.54 1.53
CA GLN A 138 -15.23 -12.72 0.39
C GLN A 138 -16.74 -12.70 0.15
N SER A 139 -17.48 -13.67 0.68
CA SER A 139 -18.93 -13.73 0.61
C SER A 139 -19.62 -12.70 1.50
N LEU A 140 -18.91 -12.07 2.45
CA LEU A 140 -19.50 -11.05 3.31
C LEU A 140 -19.72 -9.74 2.53
N PRO A 141 -20.89 -9.08 2.65
CA PRO A 141 -21.15 -7.80 1.98
C PRO A 141 -20.16 -6.69 2.33
N THR A 142 -19.51 -6.79 3.50
CA THR A 142 -18.54 -5.81 4.00
C THR A 142 -17.11 -6.10 3.53
N TRP A 143 -16.85 -7.25 2.89
CA TRP A 143 -15.49 -7.67 2.56
C TRP A 143 -14.75 -6.63 1.70
N ASP A 144 -15.38 -6.15 0.62
CA ASP A 144 -14.76 -5.15 -0.26
C ASP A 144 -14.39 -3.88 0.52
N LYS A 145 -15.30 -3.40 1.38
CA LYS A 145 -15.07 -2.22 2.21
C LYS A 145 -13.89 -2.43 3.15
N VAL A 146 -13.86 -3.55 3.89
CA VAL A 146 -12.80 -3.85 4.87
C VAL A 146 -11.45 -3.99 4.17
N MET A 147 -11.39 -4.75 3.07
CA MET A 147 -10.15 -4.94 2.31
C MET A 147 -9.66 -3.64 1.69
N HIS A 148 -10.57 -2.79 1.21
CA HIS A 148 -10.22 -1.46 0.70
C HIS A 148 -9.65 -0.57 1.80
N SER A 149 -10.26 -0.56 3.00
CA SER A 149 -9.71 0.16 4.15
C SER A 149 -8.33 -0.35 4.55
N CYS A 150 -8.12 -1.66 4.62
CA CYS A 150 -6.79 -2.24 4.87
C CYS A 150 -5.76 -1.80 3.83
N ALA A 151 -6.14 -1.82 2.54
CA ALA A 151 -5.25 -1.40 1.47
C ALA A 151 -4.94 0.10 1.55
N GLN A 152 -5.93 0.95 1.82
CA GLN A 152 -5.74 2.39 1.97
C GLN A 152 -4.80 2.75 3.12
N VAL A 153 -4.93 2.06 4.27
CA VAL A 153 -4.06 2.29 5.42
C VAL A 153 -2.59 1.98 5.09
N ILE A 154 -2.33 0.85 4.41
CA ILE A 154 -0.98 0.51 3.96
C ILE A 154 -0.49 1.50 2.89
N GLU A 155 -1.35 1.89 1.94
CA GLU A 155 -1.01 2.80 0.84
C GLU A 155 -0.57 4.16 1.37
N PHE A 156 -1.27 4.67 2.38
CA PHE A 156 -0.92 5.92 3.02
C PHE A 156 0.49 5.90 3.61
N SER A 157 0.89 4.79 4.24
CA SER A 157 2.24 4.63 4.80
C SER A 157 3.31 4.53 3.72
N LEU A 158 2.99 4.03 2.53
CA LEU A 158 3.93 3.94 1.40
C LEU A 158 4.12 5.29 0.68
N LYS A 159 3.07 6.11 0.59
CA LYS A 159 3.12 7.40 -0.10
C LYS A 159 4.05 8.39 0.61
N ASN A 160 5.05 8.87 -0.13
CA ASN A 160 6.09 9.79 0.35
C ASN A 160 6.85 9.23 1.56
N ALA A 161 7.04 7.90 1.62
CA ALA A 161 7.78 7.25 2.69
C ALA A 161 9.26 7.71 2.74
N ASP A 162 9.82 8.09 1.60
CA ASP A 162 11.20 8.61 1.52
C ASP A 162 11.33 10.01 2.15
N ASP A 163 10.23 10.77 2.26
CA ASP A 163 10.20 12.14 2.78
C ASP A 163 9.74 12.24 4.24
N ASN A 164 9.15 11.19 4.81
CA ASN A 164 8.62 11.17 6.18
C ASN A 164 9.26 10.05 7.00
N PRO A 165 10.03 10.35 8.07
CA PRO A 165 10.75 9.34 8.85
C PRO A 165 9.87 8.23 9.43
N CYS A 166 8.70 8.57 9.99
CA CYS A 166 7.77 7.58 10.56
C CYS A 166 7.22 6.64 9.48
N LYS A 167 6.86 7.17 8.30
CA LYS A 167 6.44 6.35 7.17
C LYS A 167 7.57 5.45 6.66
N GLY A 168 8.78 6.01 6.53
CA GLY A 168 9.98 5.26 6.18
C GLY A 168 10.17 4.07 7.13
N GLU A 169 10.12 4.30 8.44
CA GLU A 169 10.23 3.24 9.45
C GLU A 169 9.15 2.18 9.29
N ILE A 170 7.87 2.58 9.21
CA ILE A 170 6.75 1.67 8.95
C ILE A 170 6.99 0.79 7.72
N VAL A 171 7.46 1.36 6.62
CA VAL A 171 7.68 0.65 5.36
C VAL A 171 8.86 -0.32 5.43
N THR A 172 9.90 -0.01 6.22
CA THR A 172 11.04 -0.92 6.42
C THR A 172 10.70 -2.16 7.23
N LEU A 173 9.59 -2.16 7.98
CA LEU A 173 9.18 -3.32 8.77
C LEU A 173 8.83 -4.51 7.86
N PRO A 174 9.44 -5.70 8.06
CA PRO A 174 9.14 -6.88 7.25
C PRO A 174 7.66 -7.27 7.24
N SER A 175 6.96 -7.06 8.37
CA SER A 175 5.53 -7.34 8.53
C SER A 175 4.65 -6.46 7.63
N THR A 176 5.05 -5.21 7.38
CA THR A 176 4.37 -4.32 6.42
C THR A 176 4.47 -4.89 5.01
N ILE A 177 5.67 -5.32 4.62
CA ILE A 177 5.90 -5.92 3.31
C ILE A 177 5.17 -7.26 3.17
N ASP A 178 5.16 -8.08 4.22
CA ASP A 178 4.39 -9.33 4.24
C ASP A 178 2.91 -9.09 4.02
N CYS A 179 2.32 -8.03 4.60
CA CYS A 179 0.92 -7.70 4.34
C CYS A 179 0.66 -7.31 2.88
N ILE A 180 1.58 -6.58 2.25
CA ILE A 180 1.49 -6.23 0.82
C ILE A 180 1.55 -7.51 -0.04
N LEU A 181 2.46 -8.43 0.28
CA LEU A 181 2.57 -9.71 -0.43
C LEU A 181 1.35 -10.62 -0.19
N LEU A 182 0.79 -10.64 1.02
CA LEU A 182 -0.45 -11.35 1.33
C LEU A 182 -1.63 -10.81 0.50
N LEU A 183 -1.78 -9.49 0.41
CA LEU A 183 -2.79 -8.86 -0.46
C LEU A 183 -2.57 -9.21 -1.92
N LEU A 184 -1.32 -9.19 -2.39
CA LEU A 184 -0.99 -9.58 -3.76
C LEU A 184 -1.42 -11.02 -4.06
N CYS A 185 -1.17 -11.95 -3.13
CA CYS A 185 -1.51 -13.37 -3.25
C CYS A 185 -2.98 -13.70 -2.95
N LEU A 186 -3.78 -12.71 -2.52
CA LEU A 186 -5.18 -12.93 -2.15
C LEU A 186 -6.01 -13.45 -3.32
N ARG A 187 -6.60 -14.64 -3.16
CA ARG A 187 -7.45 -15.30 -4.17
C ARG A 187 -8.92 -15.30 -3.79
N ASN A 188 -9.76 -15.19 -4.81
CA ASN A 188 -11.19 -15.38 -4.66
C ASN A 188 -11.50 -16.88 -4.50
N PRO A 189 -12.13 -17.30 -3.39
CA PRO A 189 -12.34 -18.72 -3.10
C PRO A 189 -13.27 -19.40 -4.10
N SER A 190 -14.19 -18.65 -4.73
CA SER A 190 -15.18 -19.19 -5.68
C SER A 190 -14.59 -19.43 -7.07
N THR A 191 -13.66 -18.57 -7.51
CA THR A 191 -13.11 -18.60 -8.87
C THR A 191 -11.67 -19.10 -8.92
N GLY A 192 -10.97 -19.13 -7.78
CA GLY A 192 -9.54 -19.39 -7.68
C GLY A 192 -8.67 -18.30 -8.30
N GLN A 193 -9.26 -17.22 -8.83
CA GLN A 193 -8.54 -16.12 -9.51
C GLN A 193 -8.01 -15.10 -8.50
N PRO A 194 -7.01 -14.27 -8.88
CA PRO A 194 -6.59 -13.15 -8.05
C PRO A 194 -7.76 -12.22 -7.71
N SER A 195 -7.82 -11.78 -6.45
CA SER A 195 -8.86 -10.86 -5.99
C SER A 195 -8.57 -9.44 -6.48
N TYR A 196 -9.61 -8.72 -6.90
CA TYR A 196 -9.49 -7.35 -7.40
C TYR A 196 -10.32 -6.41 -6.53
N LEU A 197 -9.64 -5.53 -5.79
CA LEU A 197 -10.26 -4.46 -4.99
C LEU A 197 -10.38 -3.22 -5.87
N ARG A 198 -11.53 -3.02 -6.52
CA ARG A 198 -11.75 -1.89 -7.44
C ARG A 198 -12.84 -0.97 -6.92
N ASP A 199 -12.55 0.32 -6.93
CA ASP A 199 -13.57 1.37 -6.87
C ASP A 199 -13.90 1.84 -8.28
N HIS A 200 -15.14 2.27 -8.53
CA HIS A 200 -15.76 2.52 -9.83
C HIS A 200 -14.82 3.17 -10.88
N GLY A 201 -14.28 2.38 -11.81
CA GLY A 201 -13.44 2.85 -12.91
C GLY A 201 -11.96 3.12 -12.58
N ASN A 202 -11.56 2.91 -11.32
CA ASN A 202 -10.19 3.09 -10.85
C ASN A 202 -9.36 1.79 -10.94
N MET A 203 -8.05 1.95 -10.80
CA MET A 203 -7.09 0.84 -10.71
C MET A 203 -7.37 0.00 -9.47
N CYS A 204 -7.04 -1.29 -9.53
CA CYS A 204 -7.14 -2.14 -8.35
C CYS A 204 -6.19 -1.68 -7.23
N SER A 205 -6.69 -1.49 -6.01
CA SER A 205 -5.92 -0.96 -4.86
C SER A 205 -4.68 -1.79 -4.53
N ILE A 206 -4.75 -3.11 -4.70
CA ILE A 206 -3.60 -4.02 -4.50
C ILE A 206 -2.46 -3.68 -5.49
N CYS A 207 -2.80 -3.29 -6.72
CA CYS A 207 -1.82 -2.89 -7.72
C CYS A 207 -1.21 -1.54 -7.37
N THR A 208 -2.04 -0.59 -6.91
CA THR A 208 -1.60 0.72 -6.42
C THR A 208 -0.60 0.58 -5.27
N LEU A 209 -0.86 -0.33 -4.32
CA LEU A 209 0.05 -0.63 -3.22
C LEU A 209 1.43 -1.08 -3.70
N VAL A 210 1.46 -2.11 -4.55
CA VAL A 210 2.71 -2.65 -5.08
C VAL A 210 3.48 -1.58 -5.86
N CYS A 211 2.77 -0.75 -6.64
CA CYS A 211 3.37 0.37 -7.33
C CYS A 211 3.94 1.41 -6.37
N ALA A 212 3.21 1.79 -5.32
CA ALA A 212 3.67 2.75 -4.33
C ALA A 212 4.95 2.25 -3.63
N SER A 213 5.02 0.96 -3.29
CA SER A 213 6.24 0.35 -2.74
C SER A 213 7.39 0.39 -3.72
N ALA A 214 7.16 0.07 -5.00
CA ALA A 214 8.24 0.03 -5.99
C ALA A 214 8.77 1.41 -6.39
N LEU A 215 7.94 2.46 -6.27
CA LEU A 215 8.31 3.83 -6.61
C LEU A 215 9.04 4.55 -5.47
N SER A 216 8.82 4.14 -4.22
CA SER A 216 9.61 4.61 -3.09
C SER A 216 10.96 3.90 -3.03
N GLU A 217 12.04 4.63 -2.75
CA GLU A 217 13.37 4.03 -2.59
C GLU A 217 13.41 3.06 -1.39
N ILE A 218 12.88 3.50 -0.24
CA ILE A 218 12.77 2.70 0.98
C ILE A 218 11.83 1.50 0.75
N GLY A 219 10.68 1.74 0.12
CA GLY A 219 9.72 0.68 -0.19
C GLY A 219 10.32 -0.39 -1.10
N ASN A 220 10.99 0.02 -2.16
CA ASN A 220 11.60 -0.88 -3.14
C ASN A 220 12.70 -1.72 -2.49
N ALA A 221 13.61 -1.08 -1.74
CA ALA A 221 14.65 -1.78 -1.01
C ALA A 221 14.06 -2.81 -0.03
N SER A 222 13.01 -2.43 0.70
CA SER A 222 12.36 -3.30 1.68
C SER A 222 11.65 -4.49 1.03
N VAL A 223 10.93 -4.28 -0.08
CA VAL A 223 10.32 -5.37 -0.86
C VAL A 223 11.39 -6.29 -1.45
N ALA A 224 12.45 -5.74 -2.05
CA ALA A 224 13.52 -6.53 -2.66
C ALA A 224 14.24 -7.40 -1.61
N LEU A 225 14.58 -6.83 -0.45
CA LEU A 225 15.16 -7.56 0.67
C LEU A 225 14.22 -8.66 1.17
N ARG A 226 12.92 -8.35 1.30
CA ARG A 226 11.95 -9.34 1.77
C ARG A 226 11.81 -10.49 0.78
N LEU A 227 11.64 -10.21 -0.51
CA LEU A 227 11.56 -11.23 -1.57
C LEU A 227 12.80 -12.14 -1.60
N ALA A 228 14.00 -11.57 -1.39
CA ALA A 228 15.23 -12.35 -1.31
C ALA A 228 15.30 -13.27 -0.07
N SER A 229 14.54 -12.96 0.98
CA SER A 229 14.47 -13.74 2.23
C SER A 229 13.40 -14.82 2.24
N LEU A 230 12.48 -14.82 1.26
CA LEU A 230 11.40 -15.80 1.20
C LEU A 230 11.92 -17.18 0.80
N ASP A 231 11.23 -18.22 1.26
CA ASP A 231 11.47 -19.57 0.78
C ASP A 231 11.02 -19.72 -0.69
N SER A 232 11.47 -20.80 -1.33
CA SER A 232 11.18 -21.04 -2.74
C SER A 232 9.70 -21.22 -3.04
N SER A 233 8.91 -21.80 -2.13
CA SER A 233 7.48 -22.01 -2.33
C SER A 233 6.74 -20.66 -2.32
N THR A 234 6.99 -19.84 -1.31
CA THR A 234 6.37 -18.51 -1.19
C THR A 234 6.79 -17.60 -2.36
N THR A 235 8.06 -17.66 -2.77
CA THR A 235 8.55 -16.91 -3.93
C THR A 235 7.81 -17.29 -5.22
N ILE A 236 7.56 -18.59 -5.44
CA ILE A 236 6.80 -19.08 -6.59
C ILE A 236 5.36 -18.56 -6.54
N GLU A 237 4.72 -18.59 -5.36
CA GLU A 237 3.35 -18.11 -5.20
C GLU A 237 3.21 -16.61 -5.46
N VAL A 238 4.13 -15.80 -4.92
CA VAL A 238 4.18 -14.35 -5.18
C VAL A 238 4.38 -14.07 -6.67
N THR A 239 5.34 -14.75 -7.30
CA THR A 239 5.62 -14.59 -8.73
C THR A 239 4.43 -15.00 -9.59
N LYS A 240 3.75 -16.11 -9.24
CA LYS A 240 2.53 -16.57 -9.90
C LYS A 240 1.41 -15.53 -9.76
N SER A 241 1.23 -14.96 -8.58
CA SER A 241 0.21 -13.95 -8.32
C SER A 241 0.45 -12.66 -9.11
N PHE A 242 1.71 -12.23 -9.24
CA PHE A 242 2.09 -11.14 -10.15
C PHE A 242 1.69 -11.43 -11.60
N LEU A 243 2.08 -12.62 -12.09
CA LEU A 243 1.81 -13.06 -13.45
C LEU A 243 0.33 -13.14 -13.77
N GLU A 244 -0.46 -13.76 -12.90
CA GLU A 244 -1.90 -13.88 -13.08
C GLU A 244 -2.60 -12.52 -13.07
N ARG A 245 -2.14 -11.57 -12.24
CA ARG A 245 -2.69 -10.22 -12.24
C ARG A 245 -2.42 -9.49 -13.55
N ILE A 246 -1.21 -9.60 -14.08
CA ILE A 246 -0.83 -9.07 -15.40
C ILE A 246 -1.71 -9.70 -16.50
N GLN A 247 -1.87 -11.03 -16.48
CA GLN A 247 -2.69 -11.74 -17.45
C GLN A 247 -4.17 -11.35 -17.34
N GLY A 248 -4.67 -11.12 -16.13
CA GLY A 248 -6.06 -10.69 -15.89
C GLY A 248 -6.38 -9.27 -16.37
N VAL A 249 -5.37 -8.48 -16.78
CA VAL A 249 -5.58 -7.20 -17.47
C VAL A 249 -6.00 -7.40 -18.94
N LEU A 250 -5.59 -8.50 -19.60
CA LEU A 250 -5.82 -8.74 -21.03
C LEU A 250 -7.29 -8.88 -21.45
N PRO A 251 -8.15 -9.67 -20.78
CA PRO A 251 -9.53 -9.85 -21.22
C PRO A 251 -10.38 -8.59 -21.07
N ARG A 252 -9.85 -7.56 -20.40
CA ARG A 252 -10.56 -6.34 -20.02
C ARG A 252 -10.35 -5.19 -20.99
N THR A 253 -9.57 -5.36 -22.06
CA THR A 253 -9.23 -4.30 -23.03
C THR A 253 -10.19 -4.20 -24.23
N VAL A 254 -11.39 -4.76 -24.11
CA VAL A 254 -12.38 -4.81 -25.20
C VAL A 254 -12.94 -3.41 -25.57
N ASN A 255 -12.78 -2.40 -24.70
CA ASN A 255 -13.22 -1.02 -24.92
C ASN A 255 -12.03 -0.02 -24.82
N ALA A 256 -12.00 1.02 -25.65
CA ALA A 256 -10.99 2.08 -25.62
C ALA A 256 -10.81 2.72 -24.22
N ASN A 257 -11.90 2.93 -23.47
CA ASN A 257 -11.81 3.48 -22.10
C ASN A 257 -11.11 2.51 -21.11
N THR A 258 -11.22 1.21 -21.36
CA THR A 258 -10.59 0.17 -20.52
C THR A 258 -9.14 -0.09 -20.89
N VAL A 259 -8.74 0.22 -22.13
CA VAL A 259 -7.34 0.12 -22.59
C VAL A 259 -6.43 1.08 -21.82
N GLY A 260 -6.87 2.33 -21.58
CA GLY A 260 -6.07 3.31 -20.83
C GLY A 260 -5.80 2.86 -19.38
N VAL A 261 -6.83 2.34 -18.71
CA VAL A 261 -6.71 1.80 -17.34
C VAL A 261 -5.80 0.56 -17.33
N ALA A 262 -5.98 -0.35 -18.30
CA ALA A 262 -5.14 -1.53 -18.46
C ALA A 262 -3.66 -1.19 -18.72
N ALA A 263 -3.39 -0.21 -19.60
CA ALA A 263 -2.05 0.26 -19.89
C ALA A 263 -1.39 0.85 -18.63
N LYS A 264 -2.14 1.63 -17.85
CA LYS A 264 -1.66 2.20 -16.59
C LYS A 264 -1.37 1.09 -15.55
N GLU A 265 -2.25 0.10 -15.41
CA GLU A 265 -2.04 -1.08 -14.53
C GLU A 265 -0.77 -1.85 -14.96
N LEU A 266 -0.60 -2.11 -16.25
CA LEU A 266 0.57 -2.83 -16.77
C LEU A 266 1.87 -2.03 -16.61
N THR A 267 1.83 -0.72 -16.85
CA THR A 267 2.98 0.17 -16.65
C THR A 267 3.47 0.09 -15.21
N GLN A 268 2.56 0.26 -14.26
CA GLN A 268 2.89 0.25 -12.83
C GLN A 268 3.44 -1.11 -12.38
N PHE A 269 2.82 -2.21 -12.83
CA PHE A 269 3.32 -3.55 -12.53
C PHE A 269 4.70 -3.81 -13.13
N LEU A 270 4.93 -3.40 -14.38
CA LEU A 270 6.21 -3.58 -15.06
C LEU A 270 7.32 -2.78 -14.39
N THR A 271 7.05 -1.51 -14.08
CA THR A 271 7.99 -0.69 -13.30
C THR A 271 8.33 -1.37 -11.99
N SER A 272 7.33 -1.91 -11.30
CA SER A 272 7.53 -2.63 -10.03
C SER A 272 8.33 -3.92 -10.18
N ILE A 273 8.04 -4.73 -11.19
CA ILE A 273 8.74 -6.00 -11.41
C ILE A 273 10.19 -5.77 -11.89
N TRP A 274 10.44 -4.69 -12.63
CA TRP A 274 11.78 -4.32 -13.09
C TRP A 274 12.67 -3.83 -11.97
N THR A 275 12.11 -3.10 -11.01
CA THR A 275 12.85 -2.66 -9.83
C THR A 275 13.10 -3.82 -8.85
N LEU A 276 12.17 -4.78 -8.78
CA LEU A 276 12.26 -5.94 -7.91
C LEU A 276 13.06 -7.10 -8.55
N ALA A 277 14.37 -7.14 -8.27
CA ALA A 277 15.31 -8.27 -8.45
C ALA A 277 15.30 -9.01 -9.82
N PRO A 278 16.22 -8.65 -10.76
CA PRO A 278 16.19 -9.07 -12.18
C PRO A 278 16.34 -10.57 -12.48
N LYS A 279 16.73 -11.42 -11.52
CA LYS A 279 17.00 -12.85 -11.77
C LYS A 279 15.74 -13.70 -11.65
N GLN A 280 14.90 -13.43 -10.66
CA GLN A 280 13.65 -14.19 -10.43
C GLN A 280 12.50 -13.65 -11.29
N SER A 281 12.54 -12.37 -11.65
CA SER A 281 11.49 -11.70 -12.42
C SER A 281 11.58 -11.89 -13.94
N ARG A 282 12.62 -12.53 -14.51
CA ARG A 282 12.77 -12.64 -15.99
C ARG A 282 11.55 -13.24 -16.69
N ARG A 283 10.97 -14.29 -16.12
CA ARG A 283 9.76 -14.92 -16.67
C ARG A 283 8.55 -13.99 -16.56
N ALA A 284 8.42 -13.30 -15.42
CA ALA A 284 7.37 -12.31 -15.21
C ALA A 284 7.49 -11.12 -16.17
N ILE A 285 8.70 -10.62 -16.38
CA ILE A 285 9.02 -9.56 -17.33
C ILE A 285 8.69 -9.99 -18.76
N SER A 286 9.17 -11.16 -19.20
CA SER A 286 8.90 -11.65 -20.55
C SER A 286 7.41 -11.78 -20.83
N GLU A 287 6.65 -12.30 -19.86
CA GLU A 287 5.20 -12.47 -19.99
C GLU A 287 4.48 -11.12 -19.96
N ALA A 288 4.90 -10.20 -19.10
CA ALA A 288 4.35 -8.86 -19.04
C ALA A 288 4.62 -8.05 -20.31
N THR A 289 5.83 -8.15 -20.89
CA THR A 289 6.15 -7.57 -22.21
C THR A 289 5.28 -8.17 -23.32
N ARG A 290 5.02 -9.48 -23.27
CA ARG A 290 4.10 -10.16 -24.20
C ARG A 290 2.67 -9.62 -24.06
N VAL A 291 2.18 -9.50 -22.84
CA VAL A 291 0.86 -8.94 -22.51
C VAL A 291 0.73 -7.49 -22.97
N VAL A 292 1.71 -6.64 -22.68
CA VAL A 292 1.73 -5.24 -23.13
C VAL A 292 1.69 -5.15 -24.64
N SER A 293 2.51 -5.96 -25.35
CA SER A 293 2.48 -6.02 -26.81
C SER A 293 1.10 -6.41 -27.34
N GLN A 294 0.41 -7.34 -26.69
CA GLN A 294 -0.95 -7.73 -27.07
C GLN A 294 -1.98 -6.62 -26.83
N VAL A 295 -1.90 -5.92 -25.70
CA VAL A 295 -2.76 -4.76 -25.41
C VAL A 295 -2.52 -3.63 -26.41
N ALA A 296 -1.25 -3.32 -26.70
CA ALA A 296 -0.87 -2.31 -27.69
C ALA A 296 -1.43 -2.65 -29.08
N ASN A 297 -1.23 -3.89 -29.53
CA ASN A 297 -1.72 -4.35 -30.83
C ASN A 297 -3.26 -4.31 -30.90
N GLY A 298 -3.95 -4.72 -29.83
CA GLY A 298 -5.41 -4.63 -29.76
C GLY A 298 -5.93 -3.18 -29.79
N ALA A 299 -5.24 -2.26 -29.13
CA ALA A 299 -5.57 -0.83 -29.13
C ALA A 299 -5.39 -0.18 -30.52
N ILE A 300 -4.37 -0.62 -31.28
CA ILE A 300 -4.11 -0.16 -32.65
C ILE A 300 -5.16 -0.72 -33.63
N GLN A 301 -5.60 -1.96 -33.44
CA GLN A 301 -6.52 -2.65 -34.37
C GLN A 301 -8.02 -2.40 -34.09
N GLY A 302 -8.36 -1.75 -32.97
CA GLY A 302 -9.75 -1.50 -32.58
C GLY A 302 -10.48 -0.44 -33.44
N PRO A 303 -11.79 -0.60 -33.74
CA PRO A 303 -12.54 0.25 -34.66
C PRO A 303 -12.75 1.71 -34.20
N HIS A 304 -12.35 2.05 -32.97
CA HIS A 304 -12.44 3.39 -32.38
C HIS A 304 -11.12 3.77 -31.68
N SER A 305 -10.00 3.67 -32.40
CA SER A 305 -8.67 4.01 -31.88
C SER A 305 -8.52 5.53 -31.65
N LEU A 306 -8.90 5.99 -30.46
CA LEU A 306 -8.55 7.31 -29.91
C LEU A 306 -7.42 7.22 -28.85
N VAL A 307 -6.94 6.01 -28.56
CA VAL A 307 -5.82 5.80 -27.62
C VAL A 307 -4.54 6.05 -28.37
N GLN A 308 -3.81 7.12 -28.04
CA GLN A 308 -2.51 7.38 -28.66
C GLN A 308 -1.52 6.26 -28.29
N PRO A 309 -0.92 5.55 -29.26
CA PRO A 309 0.05 4.46 -29.02
C PRO A 309 1.26 4.87 -28.16
N TYR A 310 1.49 6.18 -28.01
CA TYR A 310 2.59 6.78 -27.26
C TYR A 310 2.63 6.41 -25.78
N ASP A 311 1.48 6.22 -25.11
CA ASP A 311 1.47 5.92 -23.66
C ASP A 311 1.97 4.50 -23.35
N VAL A 312 1.72 3.54 -24.25
CA VAL A 312 2.18 2.15 -24.09
C VAL A 312 3.64 1.99 -24.51
N LEU A 313 4.06 2.69 -25.57
CA LEU A 313 5.45 2.65 -26.05
C LEU A 313 6.44 3.33 -25.09
N ARG A 314 6.03 4.40 -24.38
CA ARG A 314 6.86 5.04 -23.34
C ARG A 314 7.24 4.11 -22.18
N VAL A 315 6.42 3.09 -21.91
CA VAL A 315 6.70 2.08 -20.88
C VAL A 315 7.85 1.18 -21.32
N LEU A 316 7.86 0.79 -22.59
CA LEU A 316 8.89 -0.07 -23.18
C LEU A 316 10.21 0.70 -23.37
N ASP A 317 10.15 2.00 -23.71
CA ASP A 317 11.33 2.86 -23.86
C ASP A 317 12.03 3.20 -22.52
N ARG A 318 11.29 3.21 -21.40
CA ARG A 318 11.85 3.44 -20.06
C ARG A 318 12.30 2.16 -19.35
N ALA A 319 12.05 1.00 -19.95
CA ALA A 319 12.58 -0.26 -19.46
C ALA A 319 14.10 -0.26 -19.64
N PRO A 320 14.91 -0.48 -18.59
CA PRO A 320 16.31 -0.81 -18.81
C PRO A 320 16.36 -2.14 -19.56
N LEU A 321 16.55 -2.09 -20.88
CA LEU A 321 16.76 -3.28 -21.69
C LEU A 321 17.93 -4.04 -21.07
N PRO A 322 17.75 -5.32 -20.69
CA PRO A 322 18.87 -6.11 -20.22
C PRO A 322 19.88 -6.16 -21.36
N THR A 323 21.01 -5.49 -21.18
CA THR A 323 22.17 -5.67 -22.03
C THR A 323 22.60 -7.12 -21.83
N ILE A 324 22.13 -8.00 -22.71
CA ILE A 324 22.65 -9.35 -22.85
C ILE A 324 24.07 -9.15 -23.37
N LYS A 325 25.03 -8.97 -22.46
CA LYS A 325 26.43 -9.23 -22.79
C LYS A 325 26.45 -10.70 -23.22
N LYS A 326 26.65 -10.91 -24.51
CA LYS A 326 27.09 -12.20 -25.02
C LYS A 326 28.44 -12.44 -24.37
N ASP A 327 28.44 -13.15 -23.25
CA ASP A 327 29.67 -13.67 -22.68
C ASP A 327 30.18 -14.71 -23.68
N GLY A 328 31.15 -14.27 -24.47
CA GLY A 328 32.02 -15.14 -25.22
C GLY A 328 32.70 -16.08 -24.23
N SER A 329 32.67 -17.36 -24.59
CA SER A 329 33.48 -18.40 -23.99
C SER A 329 34.93 -17.94 -23.79
N HIS A 330 35.42 -17.93 -22.56
CA HIS A 330 36.71 -18.53 -22.23
C HIS A 330 36.94 -18.68 -20.72
N ASP A 331 37.17 -19.94 -20.38
CA ASP A 331 38.18 -20.48 -19.45
C ASP A 331 37.97 -20.45 -17.93
N ARG A 332 38.24 -21.63 -17.37
CA ARG A 332 38.23 -21.98 -15.95
C ARG A 332 39.55 -21.56 -15.33
N ARG A 333 39.50 -20.82 -14.21
CA ARG A 333 40.27 -21.06 -12.95
C ARG A 333 40.19 -19.84 -12.05
N GLY A 334 39.96 -20.06 -10.76
CA GLY A 334 40.51 -19.19 -9.71
C GLY A 334 39.52 -18.60 -8.70
N ALA A 335 39.49 -19.24 -7.53
CA ALA A 335 39.44 -18.64 -6.19
C ALA A 335 38.18 -17.87 -5.73
N CYS A 336 37.49 -18.52 -4.79
CA CYS A 336 36.75 -17.90 -3.70
C CYS A 336 37.62 -16.91 -2.92
N ARG A 337 37.12 -15.69 -2.73
CA ARG A 337 37.21 -14.84 -1.52
C ARG A 337 36.57 -13.50 -1.88
N TRP A 338 35.85 -12.90 -0.94
CA TRP A 338 35.78 -11.46 -0.62
C TRP A 338 34.56 -11.30 0.29
N ALA A 339 34.85 -11.34 1.58
CA ALA A 339 33.96 -10.97 2.66
C ALA A 339 34.04 -9.46 2.91
N TYR A 340 32.92 -8.90 3.34
CA TYR A 340 32.73 -7.72 4.20
C TYR A 340 33.86 -6.68 4.29
N THR A 341 33.54 -5.43 3.96
CA THR A 341 33.70 -4.27 4.86
C THR A 341 33.03 -3.01 4.28
N HIS A 342 32.48 -2.20 5.20
CA HIS A 342 32.17 -0.75 5.12
C HIS A 342 30.68 -0.35 5.16
N HIS A 343 30.19 -0.20 6.39
CA HIS A 343 29.22 0.83 6.78
C HIS A 343 29.81 2.24 6.59
N PRO A 344 29.02 3.26 6.25
CA PRO A 344 29.31 4.65 6.58
C PRO A 344 28.56 5.12 7.86
N PRO A 345 29.08 6.15 8.55
CA PRO A 345 28.69 6.48 9.92
C PRO A 345 27.53 7.47 10.05
N ILE A 346 26.87 7.38 11.20
CA ILE A 346 25.88 8.26 11.80
C ILE A 346 26.48 9.66 12.01
N LEU A 347 25.80 10.72 11.52
CA LEU A 347 26.10 12.10 11.86
C LEU A 347 25.18 12.55 13.01
N ALA A 348 25.76 12.68 14.20
CA ALA A 348 25.23 13.48 15.28
C ALA A 348 25.78 14.91 15.16
N SER A 349 24.88 15.89 15.11
CA SER A 349 25.20 17.31 15.23
C SER A 349 24.47 17.86 16.44
N TYR A 350 25.21 18.20 17.49
CA TYR A 350 24.75 19.14 18.51
C TYR A 350 25.90 20.11 18.82
N LYS A 351 25.60 21.40 18.66
CA LYS A 351 26.42 22.54 19.07
C LYS A 351 26.05 22.96 20.50
N SER A 352 27.04 23.32 21.31
CA SER A 352 26.97 24.37 22.34
C SER A 352 28.40 24.92 22.51
N ILE A 353 28.73 26.11 22.01
CA ILE A 353 28.65 27.43 22.69
C ILE A 353 29.28 27.45 24.09
N ASP A 354 30.50 28.01 24.11
CA ASP A 354 31.15 28.93 25.04
C ASP A 354 30.72 29.00 26.51
N SER A 355 31.71 28.88 27.41
CA SER A 355 31.98 29.88 28.43
C SER A 355 33.35 29.68 29.10
N GLU A 356 34.20 30.71 28.97
CA GLU A 356 35.06 31.33 29.98
C GLU A 356 36.08 30.49 30.78
N LYS A 357 37.35 30.93 30.67
CA LYS A 357 38.30 30.94 31.78
C LYS A 357 38.95 32.33 31.87
N PRO A 358 39.29 32.81 33.08
CA PRO A 358 40.03 34.05 33.27
C PRO A 358 41.45 33.99 32.70
#